data_AF-A0A2V6MBB2-F1
#
_entry.id   AF-A0A2V6MBB2-F1
#
_cell.length_a   1.000
_cell.length_b   1.000
_cell.length_c   1.000
_cell.angle_alpha   90.00
_cell.angle_beta   90.00
_cell.angle_gamma   90.00
#
_symmetry.space_group_name_H-M   'P 1'
#
loop_
_entity.id
_entity.type
_entity.pdbx_description
1 polymer ?
#
loop_
_entity_poly.entity_id
_entity_poly.type
_entity_poly.pdbx_seq_one_letter_code
_entity_poly.pdbx_strand_id
1 'polypeptide(L)'
;MRNFSSLVFFAVLLFLASTSRGQQMAAADTRRLDFKEFGLLAIQDNGRRKPIDTFARQTLIQLTGRSSYTDKAGRQWTPNDFLLSAVLETRDWKEEPMMLVSFGELKEQLGLEKTQRRFSFAQLSGSVELPRIANEARERKRVERPLNRLQQEALSVSDRLALFARVMDGSALLIVPSPKKETDPWVPPEPLAMTSYYNESQSEAIGPPLQEMIAAYREADSF
;
A
#
# COMPACT_ATOMS: atom_id res chain seq x y z
N MET A 1 -32.81 -23.39 -63.22
CA MET A 1 -33.83 -24.21 -62.52
C MET A 1 -33.81 -23.82 -61.05
N ARG A 2 -34.99 -23.56 -60.48
CA ARG A 2 -35.23 -23.32 -59.05
C ARG A 2 -34.60 -24.42 -58.20
N ASN A 3 -34.16 -24.09 -56.98
CA ASN A 3 -34.81 -24.59 -55.77
C ASN A 3 -34.44 -23.70 -54.56
N PHE A 4 -35.50 -23.08 -54.04
CA PHE A 4 -35.60 -22.44 -52.72
C PHE A 4 -35.93 -23.52 -51.68
N SER A 5 -35.20 -23.56 -50.56
CA SER A 5 -35.62 -23.95 -49.19
C SER A 5 -34.33 -24.06 -48.35
N SER A 6 -34.16 -23.57 -47.13
CA SER A 6 -35.09 -23.19 -46.09
C SER A 6 -34.45 -22.07 -45.26
N LEU A 7 -35.25 -21.02 -45.01
CA LEU A 7 -35.05 -20.08 -43.92
C LEU A 7 -35.23 -20.82 -42.57
N VAL A 8 -34.87 -20.13 -41.49
CA VAL A 8 -35.09 -20.45 -40.06
C VAL A 8 -33.95 -21.22 -39.38
N PHE A 9 -32.91 -20.48 -38.98
CA PHE A 9 -32.33 -20.62 -37.63
C PHE A 9 -31.79 -19.24 -37.22
N PHE A 10 -32.70 -18.40 -36.74
CA PHE A 10 -32.38 -17.16 -36.05
C PHE A 10 -32.40 -17.46 -34.54
N ALA A 11 -31.56 -16.75 -33.80
CA ALA A 11 -31.47 -16.68 -32.35
C ALA A 11 -30.78 -17.85 -31.62
N VAL A 12 -29.58 -17.56 -31.13
CA VAL A 12 -29.17 -17.55 -29.70
C VAL A 12 -27.68 -17.89 -29.66
N LEU A 13 -26.84 -16.87 -29.84
CA LEU A 13 -25.41 -16.90 -29.50
C LEU A 13 -25.00 -15.49 -29.02
N LEU A 14 -25.80 -14.96 -28.09
CA LEU A 14 -25.56 -13.71 -27.37
C LEU A 14 -25.76 -13.97 -25.87
N PHE A 15 -25.02 -14.90 -25.30
CA PHE A 15 -24.85 -15.01 -23.86
C PHE A 15 -23.60 -15.85 -23.60
N LEU A 16 -22.45 -15.18 -23.57
CA LEU A 16 -21.25 -15.52 -22.77
C LEU A 16 -20.25 -14.36 -22.89
N ALA A 17 -20.75 -13.12 -22.81
CA ALA A 17 -19.97 -12.08 -22.16
C ALA A 17 -20.17 -12.31 -20.66
N SER A 18 -19.51 -13.34 -20.13
CA SER A 18 -19.30 -13.46 -18.70
C SER A 18 -18.55 -12.21 -18.29
N THR A 19 -19.29 -11.27 -17.74
CA THR A 19 -18.77 -10.17 -16.94
C THR A 19 -18.02 -10.79 -15.77
N SER A 20 -16.75 -11.16 -15.99
CA SER A 20 -15.76 -11.24 -14.92
C SER A 20 -15.40 -9.80 -14.51
N ARG A 21 -16.41 -9.02 -14.11
CA ARG A 21 -16.20 -8.03 -13.07
C ARG A 21 -15.96 -8.89 -11.86
N GLY A 22 -14.67 -9.13 -11.57
CA GLY A 22 -14.26 -9.96 -10.46
C GLY A 22 -15.13 -9.64 -9.26
N GLN A 23 -15.78 -10.65 -8.70
CA GLN A 23 -16.30 -10.57 -7.36
C GLN A 23 -15.13 -10.11 -6.51
N GLN A 24 -15.10 -8.83 -6.19
CA GLN A 24 -14.32 -8.30 -5.12
C GLN A 24 -14.94 -8.98 -3.90
N MET A 25 -14.34 -10.11 -3.49
CA MET A 25 -14.76 -10.80 -2.28
C MET A 25 -14.83 -9.73 -1.21
N ALA A 26 -15.98 -9.57 -0.57
CA ALA A 26 -16.10 -8.66 0.55
C ALA A 26 -14.99 -9.02 1.52
N ALA A 27 -14.06 -8.10 1.77
CA ALA A 27 -12.92 -8.36 2.64
C ALA A 27 -13.43 -8.90 3.97
N ALA A 28 -12.82 -9.98 4.46
CA ALA A 28 -13.23 -10.59 5.72
C ALA A 28 -13.14 -9.57 6.88
N ASP A 29 -13.98 -9.76 7.89
CA ASP A 29 -14.03 -8.82 9.02
C ASP A 29 -12.87 -9.06 10.00
N THR A 30 -11.73 -8.44 9.73
CA THR A 30 -10.50 -8.56 10.54
C THR A 30 -10.54 -7.84 11.89
N ARG A 31 -11.68 -7.21 12.28
CA ARG A 31 -11.77 -6.42 13.53
C ARG A 31 -11.52 -7.24 14.80
N ARG A 32 -11.77 -8.56 14.73
CA ARG A 32 -11.64 -9.48 15.86
C ARG A 32 -10.27 -10.16 15.96
N LEU A 33 -9.38 -9.93 14.99
CA LEU A 33 -8.03 -10.51 15.00
C LEU A 33 -7.16 -9.89 16.10
N ASP A 34 -6.33 -10.72 16.74
CA ASP A 34 -5.30 -10.28 17.68
C ASP A 34 -3.97 -10.13 16.93
N PHE A 35 -3.43 -8.91 16.91
CA PHE A 35 -2.18 -8.59 16.21
C PHE A 35 -0.97 -8.52 17.14
N LYS A 36 -1.06 -9.00 18.39
CA LYS A 36 0.06 -8.91 19.35
C LYS A 36 1.32 -9.60 18.86
N GLU A 37 1.24 -10.89 18.51
CA GLU A 37 2.41 -11.67 18.07
C GLU A 37 3.01 -11.10 16.78
N PHE A 38 2.15 -10.77 15.80
CA PHE A 38 2.57 -10.06 14.60
C PHE A 38 3.27 -8.73 14.89
N GLY A 39 2.74 -7.95 15.82
CA GLY A 39 3.29 -6.65 16.22
C GLY A 39 4.66 -6.76 16.89
N LEU A 40 5.02 -7.91 17.47
CA LEU A 40 6.32 -8.18 18.08
C LEU A 40 7.42 -8.55 17.07
N LEU A 41 7.05 -8.97 15.86
CA LEU A 41 8.02 -9.27 14.81
C LEU A 41 8.93 -8.07 14.55
N ALA A 42 10.20 -8.33 14.30
CA ALA A 42 11.17 -7.29 14.01
C ALA A 42 11.08 -6.84 12.54
N ILE A 43 11.24 -5.55 12.32
CA ILE A 43 11.37 -4.92 11.00
C ILE A 43 12.52 -3.92 11.02
N GLN A 44 13.26 -3.83 9.92
CA GLN A 44 14.25 -2.78 9.72
C GLN A 44 13.61 -1.58 9.02
N ASP A 45 13.82 -0.37 9.55
CA ASP A 45 13.43 0.88 8.93
C ASP A 45 14.53 1.92 9.13
N ASN A 46 15.01 2.50 8.02
CA ASN A 46 16.15 3.43 7.99
C ASN A 46 17.37 2.88 8.76
N GLY A 47 17.67 1.58 8.58
CA GLY A 47 18.77 0.89 9.25
C GLY A 47 18.50 0.51 10.72
N ARG A 48 17.44 1.03 11.35
CA ARG A 48 17.08 0.70 12.73
C ARG A 48 16.07 -0.44 12.77
N ARG A 49 16.33 -1.44 13.61
CA ARG A 49 15.39 -2.52 13.90
C ARG A 49 14.40 -2.08 14.98
N LYS A 50 13.12 -2.37 14.79
CA LYS A 50 12.04 -2.08 15.75
C LYS A 50 10.91 -3.11 15.60
N PRO A 51 9.97 -3.19 16.55
CA PRO A 51 8.77 -4.01 16.38
C PRO A 51 7.89 -3.50 15.22
N ILE A 52 7.20 -4.42 14.53
CA ILE A 52 6.24 -4.08 13.47
C ILE A 52 5.16 -3.13 14.00
N ASP A 53 4.67 -3.28 15.25
CA ASP A 53 3.67 -2.34 15.80
C ASP A 53 4.16 -0.88 15.76
N THR A 54 5.44 -0.66 16.05
CA THR A 54 6.04 0.67 16.00
C THR A 54 6.09 1.18 14.57
N PHE A 55 6.49 0.34 13.61
CA PHE A 55 6.53 0.70 12.21
C PHE A 55 5.12 0.99 11.65
N ALA A 56 4.14 0.14 11.95
CA ALA A 56 2.75 0.29 11.52
C ALA A 56 2.14 1.59 12.03
N ARG A 57 2.33 1.91 13.32
CA ARG A 57 1.85 3.15 13.93
C ARG A 57 2.50 4.38 13.32
N GLN A 58 3.81 4.35 13.10
CA GLN A 58 4.55 5.45 12.47
C GLN A 58 4.10 5.65 11.02
N THR A 59 3.92 4.57 10.27
CA THR A 59 3.39 4.59 8.90
C THR A 59 2.00 5.23 8.89
N LEU A 60 1.06 4.77 9.72
CA LEU A 60 -0.29 5.33 9.75
C LEU A 60 -0.32 6.81 10.13
N ILE A 61 0.52 7.23 11.11
CA ILE A 61 0.66 8.63 11.49
C ILE A 61 1.28 9.45 10.35
N GLN A 62 2.30 8.92 9.69
CA GLN A 62 2.95 9.62 8.58
C GLN A 62 1.97 9.84 7.44
N LEU A 63 1.17 8.84 7.08
CA LEU A 63 0.19 8.93 6.00
C LEU A 63 -1.00 9.82 6.38
N THR A 64 -1.56 9.64 7.58
CA THR A 64 -2.87 10.21 7.94
C THR A 64 -2.83 11.37 8.94
N GLY A 65 -1.69 11.58 9.60
CA GLY A 65 -1.55 12.47 10.75
C GLY A 65 -2.24 11.97 12.01
N ARG A 66 -2.64 10.69 12.09
CA ARG A 66 -3.35 10.08 13.23
C ARG A 66 -2.83 8.68 13.53
N SER A 67 -2.98 8.26 14.80
CA SER A 67 -2.60 6.92 15.28
C SER A 67 -3.67 5.85 15.05
N SER A 68 -4.83 6.25 14.54
CA SER A 68 -5.93 5.38 14.09
C SER A 68 -6.62 6.03 12.89
N TYR A 69 -7.30 5.21 12.09
CA TYR A 69 -8.01 5.68 10.90
C TYR A 69 -9.42 5.12 10.86
N THR A 70 -10.39 5.96 10.50
CA THR A 70 -11.75 5.54 10.20
C THR A 70 -11.97 5.77 8.72
N ASP A 71 -12.32 4.72 8.00
CA ASP A 71 -12.55 4.81 6.56
C ASP A 71 -13.90 5.43 6.22
N LYS A 72 -14.13 5.69 4.92
CA LYS A 72 -15.40 6.17 4.36
C LYS A 72 -16.61 5.31 4.75
N ALA A 73 -16.43 4.01 5.02
CA ALA A 73 -17.49 3.10 5.44
C ALA A 73 -17.73 3.11 6.96
N GLY A 74 -17.00 3.94 7.72
CA GLY A 74 -17.12 4.05 9.17
C GLY A 74 -16.37 2.96 9.95
N ARG A 75 -15.59 2.10 9.29
CA ARG A 75 -14.78 1.08 9.98
C ARG A 75 -13.54 1.74 10.58
N GLN A 76 -13.28 1.46 11.84
CA GLN A 76 -12.04 1.82 12.51
C GLN A 76 -10.95 0.78 12.19
N TRP A 77 -9.77 1.28 11.82
CA TRP A 77 -8.57 0.49 11.52
C TRP A 77 -7.49 0.74 12.57
N THR A 78 -6.95 -0.34 13.12
CA THR A 78 -5.75 -0.30 13.97
C THR A 78 -4.50 -0.26 13.06
N PRO A 79 -3.33 0.17 13.57
CA PRO A 79 -2.13 0.26 12.73
C PRO A 79 -1.72 -1.04 12.05
N ASN A 80 -1.73 -2.17 12.78
CA ASN A 80 -1.31 -3.46 12.23
C ASN A 80 -2.32 -4.00 11.20
N ASP A 81 -3.61 -3.85 11.46
CA ASP A 81 -4.67 -4.22 10.52
C ASP A 81 -4.62 -3.35 9.25
N PHE A 82 -4.39 -2.05 9.39
CA PHE A 82 -4.14 -1.16 8.25
C PHE A 82 -2.91 -1.61 7.45
N LEU A 83 -1.79 -1.89 8.13
CA LEU A 83 -0.56 -2.26 7.46
C LEU A 83 -0.72 -3.56 6.68
N LEU A 84 -1.28 -4.61 7.30
CA LEU A 84 -1.49 -5.89 6.64
C LEU A 84 -2.50 -5.80 5.49
N SER A 85 -3.63 -5.10 5.67
CA SER A 85 -4.58 -4.92 4.56
C SER A 85 -3.97 -4.14 3.39
N ALA A 86 -3.06 -3.20 3.65
CA ALA A 86 -2.38 -2.45 2.60
C ALA A 86 -1.35 -3.30 1.86
N VAL A 87 -0.51 -4.06 2.58
CA VAL A 87 0.49 -4.95 1.98
C VAL A 87 -0.15 -6.11 1.22
N LEU A 88 -1.19 -6.71 1.77
CA LEU A 88 -1.87 -7.88 1.18
C LEU A 88 -2.93 -7.49 0.15
N GLU A 89 -3.06 -6.19 -0.14
CA GLU A 89 -4.02 -5.61 -1.07
C GLU A 89 -5.47 -6.11 -0.84
N THR A 90 -5.88 -6.29 0.42
CA THR A 90 -7.24 -6.82 0.73
C THR A 90 -8.34 -5.81 0.51
N ARG A 91 -8.00 -4.55 0.23
CA ARG A 91 -8.92 -3.51 -0.23
C ARG A 91 -8.20 -2.47 -1.09
N ASP A 92 -9.00 -1.68 -1.79
CA ASP A 92 -8.52 -0.53 -2.52
C ASP A 92 -8.26 0.65 -1.57
N TRP A 93 -7.04 0.73 -1.06
CA TRP A 93 -6.59 1.87 -0.27
C TRP A 93 -6.17 3.07 -1.14
N LYS A 94 -6.01 2.90 -2.46
CA LYS A 94 -5.55 3.98 -3.34
C LYS A 94 -6.60 5.09 -3.46
N GLU A 95 -7.86 4.71 -3.35
CA GLU A 95 -9.04 5.60 -3.42
C GLU A 95 -9.52 6.14 -2.06
N GLU A 96 -8.92 5.68 -0.97
CA GLU A 96 -9.28 6.11 0.38
C GLU A 96 -8.62 7.48 0.69
N PRO A 97 -9.39 8.52 1.10
CA PRO A 97 -8.86 9.87 1.31
C PRO A 97 -8.17 9.96 2.67
N MET A 98 -7.00 9.31 2.76
CA MET A 98 -6.26 9.20 4.01
C MET A 98 -4.97 10.00 4.02
N MET A 99 -4.46 10.41 2.86
CA MET A 99 -3.16 11.07 2.73
C MET A 99 -3.24 12.53 3.16
N LEU A 100 -2.55 12.89 4.24
CA LEU A 100 -2.55 14.22 4.81
C LEU A 100 -1.88 15.25 3.86
N VAL A 101 -2.62 16.33 3.57
CA VAL A 101 -2.08 17.56 2.96
C VAL A 101 -2.56 18.74 3.80
N SER A 102 -1.70 19.21 4.71
CA SER A 102 -2.05 20.23 5.71
C SER A 102 -1.95 21.66 5.20
N PHE A 103 -1.06 21.93 4.24
CA PHE A 103 -0.71 23.30 3.88
C PHE A 103 -1.64 23.87 2.80
N GLY A 104 -2.30 24.99 3.11
CA GLY A 104 -3.32 25.60 2.25
C GLY A 104 -2.80 26.05 0.89
N GLU A 105 -1.64 26.70 0.86
CA GLU A 105 -1.01 27.16 -0.39
C GLU A 105 -0.62 25.99 -1.29
N LEU A 106 -0.14 24.87 -0.73
CA LEU A 106 0.08 23.66 -1.50
C LEU A 106 -1.22 23.14 -2.09
N LYS A 107 -2.31 23.05 -1.30
CA LYS A 107 -3.61 22.62 -1.82
C LYS A 107 -4.08 23.50 -2.99
N GLU A 108 -3.89 24.81 -2.89
CA GLU A 108 -4.20 25.74 -3.96
C GLU A 108 -3.38 25.49 -5.23
N GLN A 109 -2.06 25.32 -5.11
CA GLN A 109 -1.18 24.99 -6.24
C GLN A 109 -1.54 23.64 -6.89
N LEU A 110 -2.00 22.67 -6.09
CA LEU A 110 -2.42 21.36 -6.58
C LEU A 110 -3.87 21.31 -7.09
N GLY A 111 -4.62 22.42 -7.03
CA GLY A 111 -6.04 22.44 -7.41
C GLY A 111 -6.95 21.63 -6.47
N LEU A 112 -6.53 21.42 -5.22
CA LEU A 112 -7.25 20.64 -4.22
C LEU A 112 -8.22 21.50 -3.40
N GLU A 113 -9.27 20.86 -2.88
CA GLU A 113 -10.26 21.51 -2.01
C GLU A 113 -9.60 22.03 -0.71
N LYS A 114 -9.81 23.31 -0.38
CA LYS A 114 -9.07 24.00 0.67
C LYS A 114 -9.51 23.60 2.09
N THR A 115 -10.74 23.15 2.30
CA THR A 115 -11.24 22.73 3.62
C THR A 115 -10.88 21.27 3.95
N GLN A 116 -10.68 20.45 2.93
CA GLN A 116 -10.27 19.06 3.03
C GLN A 116 -8.82 18.95 3.48
N ARG A 117 -8.57 18.01 4.40
CA ARG A 117 -7.24 17.76 4.98
C ARG A 117 -6.57 16.51 4.46
N ARG A 118 -7.33 15.57 3.90
CA ARG A 118 -6.81 14.30 3.43
C ARG A 118 -7.35 13.97 2.04
N PHE A 119 -6.49 13.47 1.18
CA PHE A 119 -6.79 13.16 -0.21
C PHE A 119 -6.41 11.71 -0.50
N SER A 120 -6.88 11.16 -1.62
CA SER A 120 -6.54 9.78 -1.97
C SER A 120 -5.14 9.70 -2.57
N PHE A 121 -4.51 8.53 -2.48
CA PHE A 121 -3.23 8.29 -3.16
C PHE A 121 -3.39 8.48 -4.67
N ALA A 122 -4.48 7.97 -5.26
CA ALA A 122 -4.78 8.10 -6.68
C ALA A 122 -4.88 9.57 -7.12
N GLN A 123 -5.58 10.41 -6.34
CA GLN A 123 -5.72 11.84 -6.63
C GLN A 123 -4.37 12.57 -6.58
N LEU A 124 -3.56 12.30 -5.56
CA LEU A 124 -2.27 12.98 -5.37
C LEU A 124 -1.20 12.50 -6.35
N SER A 125 -1.16 11.21 -6.65
CA SER A 125 -0.24 10.63 -7.64
C SER A 125 -0.57 11.05 -9.08
N GLY A 126 -1.83 11.36 -9.37
CA GLY A 126 -2.27 11.94 -10.64
C GLY A 126 -1.98 13.45 -10.79
N SER A 127 -1.42 14.11 -9.79
CA SER A 127 -1.10 15.55 -9.86
C SER A 127 0.13 15.81 -10.75
N VAL A 128 0.02 16.78 -11.66
CA VAL A 128 1.15 17.27 -12.46
C VAL A 128 2.04 18.22 -11.65
N GLU A 129 1.44 19.04 -10.77
CA GLU A 129 2.14 20.08 -10.02
C GLU A 129 2.95 19.53 -8.84
N LEU A 130 2.45 18.49 -8.16
CA LEU A 130 3.14 17.90 -7.02
C LEU A 130 4.56 17.41 -7.35
N PRO A 131 4.77 16.56 -8.38
CA PRO A 131 6.11 16.13 -8.75
C PRO A 131 6.98 17.29 -9.24
N ARG A 132 6.41 18.29 -9.94
CA ARG A 132 7.15 19.49 -10.36
C ARG A 132 7.75 20.23 -9.18
N ILE A 133 6.92 20.62 -8.20
CA ILE A 133 7.34 21.37 -7.01
C ILE A 133 8.30 20.52 -6.16
N ALA A 134 8.02 19.23 -5.99
CA ALA A 134 8.87 18.33 -5.21
C ALA A 134 10.25 18.15 -5.86
N ASN A 135 10.34 18.04 -7.19
CA ASN A 135 11.61 17.91 -7.89
C ASN A 135 12.42 19.20 -7.84
N GLU A 136 11.80 20.37 -8.02
CA GLU A 136 12.47 21.66 -7.80
C GLU A 136 13.03 21.79 -6.37
N ALA A 137 12.28 21.30 -5.37
CA ALA A 137 12.73 21.26 -3.99
C ALA A 137 13.92 20.30 -3.79
N ARG A 138 13.91 19.11 -4.41
CA ARG A 138 15.05 18.16 -4.39
C ARG A 138 16.30 18.76 -5.01
N GLU A 139 16.16 19.43 -6.15
CA GLU A 139 17.26 20.10 -6.84
C GLU A 139 17.89 21.21 -5.99
N ARG A 140 17.06 22.05 -5.36
CA ARG A 140 17.55 23.06 -4.41
C ARG A 140 18.28 22.45 -3.23
N LYS A 141 17.72 21.37 -2.64
CA LYS A 141 18.34 20.66 -1.52
C LYS A 141 19.71 20.06 -1.92
N ARG A 142 19.85 19.55 -3.15
CA ARG A 142 21.11 19.02 -3.69
C ARG A 142 22.21 20.07 -3.81
N VAL A 143 21.86 21.33 -4.08
CA VAL A 143 22.80 22.46 -4.12
C VAL A 143 22.79 23.28 -2.84
N GLU A 144 22.38 22.66 -1.73
CA GLU A 144 22.38 23.22 -0.37
C GLU A 144 21.62 24.55 -0.22
N ARG A 145 20.65 24.80 -1.11
CA ARG A 145 19.78 25.99 -1.02
C ARG A 145 18.62 25.75 -0.06
N PRO A 146 18.25 26.75 0.75
CA PRO A 146 17.11 26.64 1.64
C PRO A 146 15.79 26.45 0.87
N LEU A 147 14.90 25.65 1.44
CA LEU A 147 13.57 25.39 0.91
C LEU A 147 12.56 26.31 1.58
N ASN A 148 11.65 26.90 0.79
CA ASN A 148 10.49 27.59 1.35
C ASN A 148 9.46 26.56 1.87
N ARG A 149 8.43 27.04 2.58
CA ARG A 149 7.41 26.17 3.18
C ARG A 149 6.65 25.33 2.14
N LEU A 150 6.27 25.93 1.01
CA LEU A 150 5.59 25.23 -0.09
C LEU A 150 6.40 24.02 -0.57
N GLN A 151 7.71 24.20 -0.76
CA GLN A 151 8.65 23.15 -1.19
C GLN A 151 8.82 22.05 -0.14
N GLN A 152 8.93 22.41 1.14
CA GLN A 152 9.03 21.43 2.23
C GLN A 152 7.76 20.57 2.33
N GLU A 153 6.59 21.20 2.20
CA GLU A 153 5.30 20.49 2.25
C GLU A 153 5.12 19.60 1.02
N ALA A 154 5.52 20.05 -0.17
CA ALA A 154 5.48 19.22 -1.38
C ALA A 154 6.39 17.98 -1.27
N LEU A 155 7.62 18.14 -0.74
CA LEU A 155 8.48 17.01 -0.44
C LEU A 155 7.82 16.06 0.55
N SER A 156 7.27 16.60 1.64
CA SER A 156 6.62 15.79 2.68
C SER A 156 5.44 14.98 2.12
N VAL A 157 4.61 15.55 1.24
CA VAL A 157 3.52 14.81 0.57
C VAL A 157 4.09 13.76 -0.39
N SER A 158 5.13 14.10 -1.17
CA SER A 158 5.80 13.17 -2.08
C SER A 158 6.42 11.98 -1.32
N ASP A 159 7.03 12.21 -0.17
CA ASP A 159 7.63 11.17 0.67
C ASP A 159 6.56 10.25 1.26
N ARG A 160 5.37 10.78 1.62
CA ARG A 160 4.23 9.96 2.03
C ARG A 160 3.74 9.06 0.89
N LEU A 161 3.63 9.58 -0.34
CA LEU A 161 3.25 8.79 -1.51
C LEU A 161 4.28 7.68 -1.75
N ALA A 162 5.57 8.00 -1.69
CA ALA A 162 6.64 7.02 -1.86
C ALA A 162 6.63 5.94 -0.76
N LEU A 163 6.40 6.32 0.50
CA LEU A 163 6.22 5.35 1.58
C LEU A 163 5.01 4.45 1.31
N PHE A 164 3.86 5.02 0.94
CA PHE A 164 2.66 4.24 0.75
C PHE A 164 2.73 3.29 -0.45
N ALA A 165 3.37 3.73 -1.55
CA ALA A 165 3.67 2.86 -2.68
C ALA A 165 4.48 1.63 -2.25
N ARG A 166 5.55 1.83 -1.46
CA ARG A 166 6.37 0.74 -0.92
C ARG A 166 5.63 -0.18 0.05
N VAL A 167 4.64 0.35 0.77
CA VAL A 167 3.79 -0.48 1.63
C VAL A 167 2.87 -1.35 0.79
N MET A 168 2.23 -0.78 -0.24
CA MET A 168 1.33 -1.54 -1.12
C MET A 168 2.05 -2.62 -1.93
N ASP A 169 3.27 -2.36 -2.40
CA ASP A 169 4.07 -3.34 -3.14
C ASP A 169 4.91 -4.28 -2.24
N GLY A 170 4.74 -4.19 -0.91
CA GLY A 170 5.44 -5.01 0.07
C GLY A 170 6.91 -4.67 0.30
N SER A 171 7.53 -3.82 -0.52
CA SER A 171 8.97 -3.48 -0.41
C SER A 171 9.34 -2.71 0.86
N ALA A 172 8.36 -2.15 1.57
CA ALA A 172 8.56 -1.54 2.88
C ALA A 172 8.73 -2.56 4.02
N LEU A 173 8.28 -3.81 3.86
CA LEU A 173 8.36 -4.86 4.88
C LEU A 173 9.74 -5.51 4.91
N LEU A 174 10.77 -4.78 5.34
CA LEU A 174 12.11 -5.33 5.49
C LEU A 174 12.19 -6.22 6.75
N ILE A 175 11.70 -7.45 6.64
CA ILE A 175 11.56 -8.42 7.75
C ILE A 175 12.47 -9.65 7.61
N VAL A 176 13.18 -9.78 6.48
CA VAL A 176 14.09 -10.90 6.24
C VAL A 176 15.53 -10.46 6.53
N PRO A 177 16.18 -10.97 7.59
CA PRO A 177 17.52 -10.55 7.97
C PRO A 177 18.60 -11.06 7.00
N SER A 178 19.70 -10.31 6.89
CA SER A 178 20.92 -10.83 6.28
C SER A 178 21.56 -11.88 7.20
N PRO A 179 21.96 -13.06 6.68
CA PRO A 179 22.69 -14.06 7.45
C PRO A 179 24.19 -13.73 7.59
N LYS A 180 24.70 -12.71 6.88
CA LYS A 180 26.13 -12.43 6.77
C LYS A 180 26.65 -11.53 7.89
N LYS A 181 26.12 -10.31 7.99
CA LYS A 181 26.48 -9.36 9.04
C LYS A 181 25.23 -8.78 9.67
N GLU A 182 25.32 -8.54 10.98
CA GLU A 182 24.21 -7.95 11.72
C GLU A 182 23.84 -6.54 11.20
N THR A 183 24.81 -5.78 10.72
CA THR A 183 24.56 -4.41 10.22
C THR A 183 24.00 -4.35 8.80
N ASP A 184 23.95 -5.49 8.09
CA ASP A 184 23.49 -5.50 6.70
C ASP A 184 22.00 -5.16 6.60
N PRO A 185 21.56 -4.61 5.45
CA PRO A 185 20.15 -4.35 5.23
C PRO A 185 19.33 -5.65 5.29
N TRP A 186 18.07 -5.53 5.69
CA TRP A 186 17.07 -6.59 5.60
C TRP A 186 16.34 -6.44 4.27
N VAL A 187 15.75 -7.54 3.78
CA VAL A 187 14.99 -7.57 2.53
C VAL A 187 13.51 -7.86 2.76
N PRO A 188 12.63 -7.55 1.80
CA PRO A 188 11.25 -7.99 1.83
C PRO A 188 11.12 -9.52 1.82
N PRO A 189 9.99 -10.09 2.30
CA PRO A 189 9.71 -11.52 2.26
C PRO A 189 9.26 -11.98 0.86
N GLU A 190 9.87 -11.41 -0.17
CA GLU A 190 9.62 -11.70 -1.58
C GLU A 190 10.68 -12.68 -2.11
N PRO A 191 10.30 -13.75 -2.82
CA PRO A 191 11.24 -14.80 -3.25
C PRO A 191 12.51 -14.26 -3.92
N LEU A 192 12.36 -13.33 -4.87
CA LEU A 192 13.50 -12.74 -5.58
C LEU A 192 14.41 -11.95 -4.63
N ALA A 193 13.87 -11.24 -3.64
CA ALA A 193 14.69 -10.49 -2.69
C ALA A 193 15.45 -11.44 -1.76
N MET A 194 14.79 -12.50 -1.31
CA MET A 194 15.34 -13.51 -0.40
C MET A 194 16.49 -14.31 -1.00
N THR A 195 16.50 -14.56 -2.32
CA THR A 195 17.62 -15.25 -3.01
C THR A 195 18.97 -14.54 -2.88
N SER A 196 18.98 -13.25 -2.49
CA SER A 196 20.23 -12.53 -2.19
C SER A 196 20.90 -13.01 -0.90
N TYR A 197 20.14 -13.64 0.01
CA TYR A 197 20.55 -14.02 1.36
C TYR A 197 20.48 -15.52 1.61
N TYR A 198 19.45 -16.18 1.12
CA TYR A 198 19.16 -17.58 1.40
C TYR A 198 19.19 -18.38 0.10
N ASN A 199 19.61 -19.64 0.20
CA ASN A 199 19.46 -20.57 -0.91
C ASN A 199 17.98 -20.99 -1.09
N GLU A 200 17.70 -21.74 -2.14
CA GLU A 200 16.34 -22.18 -2.48
C GLU A 200 15.68 -22.97 -1.33
N SER A 201 16.38 -23.96 -0.77
CA SER A 201 15.81 -24.79 0.31
C SER A 201 15.55 -24.02 1.61
N GLN A 202 16.37 -23.02 1.93
CA GLN A 202 16.14 -22.12 3.07
C GLN A 202 14.96 -21.17 2.82
N SER A 203 14.76 -20.74 1.57
CA SER A 203 13.65 -19.86 1.20
C SER A 203 12.32 -20.62 1.14
N GLU A 204 12.35 -21.87 0.68
CA GLU A 204 11.18 -22.77 0.65
C GLU A 204 10.60 -23.03 2.05
N ALA A 205 11.42 -23.02 3.10
CA ALA A 205 10.93 -23.21 4.47
C ALA A 205 10.09 -22.03 5.00
N ILE A 206 10.27 -20.83 4.44
CA ILE A 206 9.59 -19.60 4.87
C ILE A 206 8.26 -19.39 4.13
N GLY A 207 8.17 -19.92 2.91
CA GLY A 207 6.97 -19.79 2.06
C GLY A 207 5.68 -20.27 2.74
N PRO A 208 5.59 -21.54 3.19
CA PRO A 208 4.34 -22.09 3.73
C PRO A 208 3.81 -21.35 4.97
N PRO A 209 4.61 -21.07 6.02
CA PRO A 209 4.11 -20.30 7.17
C PRO A 209 3.61 -18.90 6.79
N LEU A 210 4.30 -18.22 5.87
CA LEU A 210 3.87 -16.91 5.39
C LEU A 210 2.56 -17.00 4.60
N GLN A 211 2.41 -18.01 3.73
CA GLN A 211 1.17 -18.23 2.97
C GLN A 211 0.00 -18.59 3.89
N GLU A 212 0.24 -19.38 4.93
CA GLU A 212 -0.75 -19.71 5.97
C GLU A 212 -1.21 -18.46 6.71
N MET A 213 -0.28 -17.60 7.15
CA MET A 213 -0.60 -16.31 7.78
C MET A 213 -1.43 -15.41 6.84
N ILE A 214 -1.05 -15.34 5.55
CA ILE A 214 -1.78 -14.54 4.55
C ILE A 214 -3.19 -15.09 4.34
N ALA A 215 -3.35 -16.41 4.24
CA ALA A 215 -4.63 -17.07 4.10
C ALA A 215 -5.52 -16.81 5.32
N ALA A 216 -5.01 -17.04 6.53
CA ALA A 216 -5.71 -16.78 7.77
C ALA A 216 -6.18 -15.31 7.87
N TYR A 217 -5.31 -14.34 7.54
CA TYR A 217 -5.70 -12.93 7.53
C TYR A 217 -6.83 -12.64 6.52
N ARG A 218 -6.78 -13.22 5.32
CA ARG A 218 -7.81 -13.05 4.27
C ARG A 218 -9.15 -13.66 4.66
N GLU A 219 -9.15 -14.70 5.48
CA GLU A 219 -10.35 -15.38 5.99
C GLU A 219 -10.82 -14.83 7.34
N ALA A 220 -10.07 -13.88 7.92
CA ALA A 220 -10.25 -13.36 9.29
C ALA A 220 -10.15 -14.44 10.38
N ASP A 221 -9.29 -15.42 10.15
CA ASP A 221 -8.87 -16.44 11.10
C ASP A 221 -7.62 -16.02 11.87
N SER A 222 -7.38 -16.68 13.02
CA SER A 222 -6.23 -16.41 13.88
C SER A 222 -4.93 -16.92 13.25
N PHE A 223 -3.82 -16.23 13.51
CA PHE A 223 -2.48 -16.54 13.00
C PHE A 223 -1.40 -16.13 14.00
#